data_AF-A0A533HY16-F1
#
_entry.id   AF-A0A533HY16-F1
#
_cell.length_a   1.000
_cell.length_b   1.000
_cell.length_c   1.000
_cell.angle_alpha   90.00
_cell.angle_beta   90.00
_cell.angle_gamma   90.00
#
_symmetry.space_group_name_H-M   'P 1'
#
loop_
_entity.id
_entity.type
_entity.pdbx_description
1 polymer ?
#
loop_
_entity_poly.entity_id
_entity_poly.type
_entity_poly.pdbx_seq_one_letter_code
_entity_poly.pdbx_strand_id
1 'polypeptide(L)' 'MILSDTINQRYRYNTQGKTPTQIQQELRKLGVNGFVVKVAGSRVTMLVSENDIKRNRECVRNGNR' A
#
# COMPACT_ATOMS: atom_id res chain seq x y z
N MET A 1 5.06 11.12 9.66
CA MET A 1 4.46 9.81 9.98
C MET A 1 5.29 9.22 11.10
N ILE A 2 4.74 9.13 12.31
CA ILE A 2 5.39 8.44 13.44
C ILE A 2 4.96 6.98 13.33
N LEU A 3 5.89 6.03 13.29
CA LEU A 3 5.59 4.61 13.11
C LEU A 3 4.63 4.07 14.19
N SER A 4 4.69 4.62 15.40
CA SER A 4 3.82 4.29 16.53
C SER A 4 2.33 4.50 16.26
N ASP A 5 1.98 5.45 15.38
CA ASP A 5 0.59 5.83 15.08
C ASP A 5 0.08 5.20 13.77
N THR A 6 0.81 4.21 13.26
CA THR A 6 0.49 3.56 11.99
C THR A 6 -0.15 2.20 12.22
N ILE A 7 -1.13 1.88 11.39
CA ILE A 7 -1.82 0.59 11.42
C ILE A 7 -1.40 -0.27 10.24
N ASN A 8 -1.46 -1.59 10.44
CA ASN A 8 -1.26 -2.56 9.38
C ASN A 8 -2.50 -2.64 8.48
N GLN A 9 -2.44 -1.99 7.32
CA GLN A 9 -3.51 -2.05 6.32
C GLN A 9 -3.12 -2.95 5.16
N ARG A 10 -4.03 -3.85 4.78
CA ARG A 10 -3.85 -4.76 3.63
C ARG A 10 -4.56 -4.20 2.41
N TYR A 11 -3.87 -4.22 1.27
CA TYR A 11 -4.40 -3.87 -0.04
C TYR A 11 -4.27 -5.05 -1.00
N ARG A 12 -5.28 -5.23 -1.85
CA ARG A 12 -5.19 -6.17 -2.98
C ARG A 12 -4.45 -5.47 -4.12
N TYR A 13 -3.31 -6.00 -4.49
CA TYR A 13 -2.43 -5.42 -5.50
C TYR A 13 -1.65 -6.53 -6.19
N ASN A 14 -1.39 -6.40 -7.49
CA ASN A 14 -0.60 -7.41 -8.19
C ASN A 14 0.87 -7.29 -7.79
N THR A 15 1.33 -8.24 -6.97
CA THR A 15 2.69 -8.28 -6.46
C THR A 15 3.55 -9.37 -7.10
N GLN A 16 3.00 -10.14 -8.06
CA GLN A 16 3.74 -11.24 -8.69
C GLN A 16 4.93 -10.69 -9.51
N GLY A 17 6.11 -11.28 -9.29
CA GLY A 17 7.33 -10.90 -10.00
C GLY A 17 7.91 -9.52 -9.64
N LYS A 18 7.38 -8.85 -8.60
CA LYS A 18 7.81 -7.51 -8.18
C LYS A 18 8.48 -7.54 -6.82
N THR A 19 9.56 -6.78 -6.69
CA THR A 19 10.22 -6.56 -5.40
C THR A 19 9.41 -5.60 -4.51
N PRO A 20 9.55 -5.66 -3.18
CA PRO A 20 8.88 -4.73 -2.27
C PRO A 20 9.12 -3.26 -2.61
N THR A 21 10.34 -2.90 -3.04
CA THR A 21 10.70 -1.54 -3.43
C THR A 21 9.98 -1.09 -4.70
N GLN A 22 9.86 -1.96 -5.71
CA GLN A 22 9.09 -1.67 -6.91
C GLN A 22 7.61 -1.44 -6.57
N ILE A 23 7.03 -2.31 -5.74
CA ILE A 23 5.65 -2.17 -5.27
C ILE A 23 5.47 -0.85 -4.51
N GLN A 24 6.41 -0.49 -3.62
CA GLN A 24 6.39 0.79 -2.90
C GLN A 24 6.40 2.00 -3.86
N GLN A 25 7.21 1.95 -4.92
CA GLN A 25 7.27 3.01 -5.93
C GLN A 25 5.96 3.12 -6.72
N GLU A 26 5.40 1.99 -7.15
CA GLU A 26 4.13 1.94 -7.89
C GLU A 26 2.97 2.46 -7.06
N LEU A 27 2.86 2.02 -5.79
CA LEU A 27 1.82 2.48 -4.88
C LEU A 27 1.94 3.98 -4.60
N ARG A 28 3.16 4.51 -4.47
CA ARG A 28 3.37 5.96 -4.36
C ARG A 28 2.90 6.71 -5.62
N LYS A 29 3.17 6.18 -6.81
CA LYS A 29 2.68 6.77 -8.08
C LYS A 29 1.16 6.75 -8.18
N LEU A 30 0.51 5.75 -7.57
CA LEU A 30 -0.95 5.68 -7.44
C LEU A 30 -1.53 6.64 -6.39
N GLY A 31 -0.69 7.34 -5.62
CA GLY A 31 -1.11 8.24 -4.54
C GLY A 31 -1.36 7.53 -3.21
N VAL A 32 -0.93 6.27 -3.05
CA VAL A 32 -1.04 5.53 -1.80
C VAL A 32 0.07 5.94 -0.85
N ASN A 33 -0.31 6.46 0.33
CA ASN A 33 0.62 6.88 1.37
C ASN A 33 0.84 5.77 2.40
N GLY A 34 2.12 5.50 2.68
CA GLY A 34 2.53 4.54 3.70
C GLY A 34 3.79 3.79 3.34
N PHE A 35 4.10 2.78 4.14
CA PHE A 35 5.31 1.98 4.01
C PHE A 35 4.99 0.48 3.87
N VAL A 36 5.49 -0.16 2.82
CA VAL A 36 5.32 -1.60 2.58
C VAL A 36 6.12 -2.39 3.61
N VAL A 37 5.44 -3.25 4.37
CA VAL A 37 6.07 -4.13 5.37
C VAL A 37 5.98 -5.61 5.03
N LYS A 38 5.05 -5.99 4.15
CA LYS A 38 4.90 -7.38 3.71
C LYS A 38 4.30 -7.46 2.32
N VAL A 39 4.82 -8.39 1.53
CA VAL A 39 4.31 -8.73 0.19
C VAL A 39 3.88 -10.19 0.21
N ALA A 40 2.67 -10.49 -0.27
CA ALA A 40 2.11 -11.83 -0.27
C ALA A 40 1.24 -12.06 -1.51
N GLY A 41 1.82 -12.68 -2.55
CA GLY A 41 1.12 -13.20 -3.74
C GLY A 41 0.33 -12.15 -4.54
N SER A 42 -0.88 -11.83 -4.07
CA SER A 42 -1.82 -10.87 -4.66
C SER A 42 -2.21 -9.73 -3.69
N ARG A 43 -1.43 -9.56 -2.62
CA ARG A 43 -1.70 -8.61 -1.55
C ARG A 43 -0.41 -7.98 -1.02
N VAL A 44 -0.53 -6.75 -0.57
CA VAL A 44 0.52 -6.01 0.13
C VAL A 44 -0.01 -5.52 1.48
N THR A 45 0.80 -5.62 2.53
CA THR A 45 0.53 -4.99 3.82
C THR A 45 1.40 -3.76 3.95
N MET A 46 0.78 -2.64 4.32
CA MET A 46 1.46 -1.38 4.55
C MET A 46 1.17 -0.86 5.95
N LEU A 47 2.15 -0.17 6.52
CA LEU A 47 1.94 0.74 7.63
C LEU A 47 1.37 2.05 7.10
N VAL A 48 0.19 2.42 7.59
CA VAL A 48 -0.61 3.53 7.08
C VAL A 48 -1.16 4.33 8.26
N SER A 49 -1.22 5.66 8.13
CA SER A 49 -1.92 6.49 9.12
C SER A 49 -3.42 6.30 8.99
N GLU A 50 -4.16 6.30 10.09
CA GLU A 50 -5.61 6.10 10.08
C GLU A 50 -6.36 7.02 9.10
N ASN A 51 -5.94 8.30 9.04
CA ASN A 51 -6.50 9.31 8.14
C ASN A 51 -6.34 8.98 6.65
N ASP A 52 -5.29 8.24 6.29
CA ASP A 52 -4.96 7.92 4.89
C ASP A 52 -5.67 6.66 4.38
N ILE A 53 -6.24 5.82 5.27
CA ILE A 53 -6.81 4.52 4.88
C ILE A 53 -7.86 4.66 3.80
N LYS A 54 -8.82 5.60 3.97
CA LYS A 54 -9.94 5.77 3.04
C LYS A 54 -9.43 6.19 1.66
N ARG A 55 -8.59 7.23 1.61
CA ARG A 55 -7.98 7.73 0.37
C ARG A 55 -7.14 6.67 -0.32
N ASN A 56 -6.32 5.94 0.42
CA ASN A 56 -5.47 4.88 -0.13
C ASN A 56 -6.30 3.73 -0.74
N ARG A 57 -7.41 3.35 -0.11
CA ARG A 57 -8.32 2.33 -0.68
C ARG A 57 -8.91 2.80 -2.00
N GLU A 58 -9.27 4.07 -2.12
CA GLU A 58 -9.77 4.67 -3.36
C GLU A 58 -8.68 4.68 -4.45
N CYS A 59 -7.45 5.10 -4.11
CA CYS A 59 -6.30 5.06 -5.01
C CYS A 59 -6.04 3.64 -5.57
N VAL A 60 -5.99 2.63 -4.70
CA VAL A 60 -5.78 1.23 -5.12
C VAL A 60 -6.94 0.72 -5.98
N ARG A 61 -8.18 1.11 -5.66
CA ARG A 61 -9.36 0.71 -6.44
C ARG A 61 -9.35 1.33 -7.83
N ASN A 62 -8.97 2.59 -7.96
CA ASN A 62 -8.92 3.31 -9.23
C ASN A 62 -7.71 2.92 -10.08
N GLY A 63 -6.57 2.60 -9.46
CA GLY A 63 -5.36 2.15 -10.15
C GLY A 63 -5.36 0.68 -10.58
N ASN A 64 -6.37 -0.10 -10.16
CA ASN A 64 -6.60 -1.48 -10.60
C ASN A 64 -7.65 -1.58 -11.73
N ARG A 65 -8.13 -0.45 -12.27
CA ARG A 65 -8.94 -0.37 -13.49
C ARG A 65 -8.03 -0.13 -14.69
#